data_AF-A0A3C1QZM5-F1
#
_entry.id   AF-A0A3C1QZM5-F1
#
_cell.length_a   1.000
_cell.length_b   1.000
_cell.length_c   1.000
_cell.angle_alpha   90.00
_cell.angle_beta   90.00
_cell.angle_gamma   90.00
#
_symmetry.space_group_name_H-M   'P 1'
#
loop_
_entity.id
_entity.type
_entity.pdbx_description
1 polymer ?
#
loop_
_entity_poly.entity_id
_entity_poly.type
_entity_poly.pdbx_seq_one_letter_code
_entity_poly.pdbx_strand_id
1 'polypeptide(L)'
;MQIFGFGQIHQAHSIKPTQRFESAHETRGAGETSSAYGPDRLEISSEARQALAAGNSAPVRADRIAEIRSQIAAGTYETPEKLELALERMFGDLG
;
A
#
# COMPACT_ATOMS: atom_id res chain seq x y z
N MET A 1 62.27 -24.36 -9.46
CA MET A 1 61.38 -23.21 -9.15
C MET A 1 61.85 -22.03 -9.95
N GLN A 2 61.03 -21.56 -10.91
CA GLN A 2 61.37 -20.46 -11.80
C GLN A 2 60.09 -19.64 -11.98
N ILE A 3 60.05 -18.46 -11.39
CA ILE A 3 58.93 -17.51 -11.50
C ILE A 3 59.44 -16.33 -12.33
N PHE A 4 58.99 -16.28 -13.59
CA PHE A 4 59.16 -15.14 -14.48
C PHE A 4 58.17 -14.03 -14.08
N GLY A 5 58.66 -12.80 -14.12
CA GLY A 5 57.99 -11.63 -13.55
C GLY A 5 57.09 -10.84 -14.51
N PHE A 6 56.54 -9.78 -13.91
CA PHE A 6 56.08 -8.50 -14.46
C PHE A 6 55.09 -8.50 -15.65
N GLY A 7 53.88 -8.04 -15.32
CA GLY A 7 53.28 -6.90 -16.01
C GLY A 7 52.07 -7.18 -16.89
N GLN A 8 50.86 -6.97 -16.34
CA GLN A 8 49.73 -6.38 -17.07
C GLN A 8 48.85 -5.57 -16.10
N ILE A 9 49.19 -4.29 -15.96
CA ILE A 9 48.30 -3.27 -15.41
C ILE A 9 47.20 -3.03 -16.44
N HIS A 10 45.99 -3.54 -16.17
CA HIS A 10 44.81 -3.18 -16.93
C HIS A 10 44.44 -1.74 -16.56
N GLN A 11 44.48 -0.83 -17.54
CA GLN A 11 44.06 0.55 -17.33
C GLN A 11 42.55 0.60 -17.07
N ALA A 12 42.11 1.59 -16.28
CA ALA A 12 40.70 1.81 -16.00
C ALA A 12 39.94 2.09 -17.31
N HIS A 13 38.99 1.22 -17.64
CA HIS A 13 38.05 1.46 -18.74
C HIS A 13 37.01 2.50 -18.29
N SER A 14 36.82 3.55 -19.10
CA SER A 14 35.82 4.59 -18.83
C SER A 14 34.43 4.09 -19.22
N ILE A 15 33.51 4.04 -18.26
CA ILE A 15 32.12 3.62 -18.45
C ILE A 15 31.33 4.87 -18.91
N LYS A 16 30.73 4.81 -20.11
CA LYS A 16 29.88 5.90 -20.61
C LYS A 16 28.61 6.02 -19.75
N PRO A 17 28.29 7.18 -19.18
CA PRO A 17 27.06 7.35 -18.42
C PRO A 17 25.89 7.53 -19.39
N THR A 18 24.91 6.63 -19.35
CA THR A 18 23.60 6.87 -19.98
C THR A 18 22.69 7.58 -18.98
N GLN A 19 22.93 8.87 -18.75
CA GLN A 19 21.95 9.70 -18.05
C GLN A 19 20.98 10.24 -19.09
N ARG A 20 19.84 9.57 -19.24
CA ARG A 20 18.62 10.21 -19.75
C ARG A 20 17.81 10.64 -18.54
N PHE A 21 18.01 11.88 -18.11
CA PHE A 21 17.04 12.57 -17.27
C PHE A 21 15.97 13.14 -18.19
N GLU A 22 14.74 12.64 -18.09
CA GLU A 22 13.58 13.48 -18.34
C GLU A 22 13.02 13.90 -16.99
N SER A 23 12.96 15.22 -16.83
CA SER A 23 12.51 15.95 -15.68
C SER A 23 10.98 16.04 -15.67
N ALA A 24 10.33 15.62 -14.59
CA ALA A 24 9.19 16.33 -13.99
C ALA A 24 8.66 15.57 -12.76
N HIS A 25 9.11 15.97 -11.58
CA HIS A 25 8.33 16.73 -10.58
C HIS A 25 8.85 16.44 -9.17
N GLU A 26 9.35 17.48 -8.52
CA GLU A 26 9.79 17.50 -7.12
C GLU A 26 8.65 17.16 -6.16
N THR A 27 8.94 16.40 -5.09
CA THR A 27 8.93 16.87 -3.69
C THR A 27 9.48 15.78 -2.75
N ARG A 28 10.60 16.10 -2.07
CA ARG A 28 11.09 15.68 -0.72
C ARG A 28 10.47 14.40 -0.13
N GLY A 29 11.20 13.41 0.37
CA GLY A 29 12.50 13.41 1.05
C GLY A 29 12.45 12.37 2.18
N ALA A 30 13.62 11.83 2.53
CA ALA A 30 13.93 10.86 3.60
C ALA A 30 13.68 9.36 3.31
N GLY A 31 14.78 8.62 3.15
CA GLY A 31 14.84 7.20 3.50
C GLY A 31 15.13 6.19 2.38
N GLU A 32 16.09 6.44 1.48
CA GLU A 32 16.64 5.35 0.66
C GLU A 32 17.63 4.51 1.49
N THR A 33 17.11 3.75 2.45
CA THR A 33 17.72 2.46 2.79
C THR A 33 17.04 1.44 1.88
N SER A 34 17.53 1.34 0.64
CA SER A 34 17.04 0.32 -0.29
C SER A 34 17.33 -1.05 0.29
N SER A 35 16.27 -1.72 0.73
CA SER A 35 16.33 -3.08 1.27
C SER A 35 17.09 -3.98 0.30
N ALA A 36 18.06 -4.74 0.81
CA ALA A 36 18.79 -5.76 0.06
C ALA A 36 17.91 -6.98 -0.32
N TYR A 37 16.61 -6.92 -0.01
CA TYR A 37 15.62 -7.96 -0.25
C TYR A 37 14.63 -7.47 -1.31
N GLY A 38 14.36 -8.32 -2.31
CA GLY A 38 13.32 -8.08 -3.32
C GLY A 38 11.93 -7.93 -2.70
N PRO A 39 10.92 -7.49 -3.46
CA PRO A 39 9.59 -7.25 -2.92
C PRO A 39 8.97 -8.54 -2.38
N ASP A 40 8.49 -8.50 -1.14
CA ASP A 40 7.75 -9.60 -0.53
C ASP A 40 6.46 -9.88 -1.32
N ARG A 41 6.14 -11.17 -1.50
CA ARG A 41 4.88 -11.60 -2.11
C ARG A 41 3.95 -12.20 -1.06
N LEU A 42 2.75 -11.66 -0.98
CA LEU A 42 1.66 -12.20 -0.16
C LEU A 42 0.72 -13.03 -1.05
N GLU A 43 0.53 -14.30 -0.72
CA GLU A 43 -0.46 -15.17 -1.35
C GLU A 43 -1.59 -15.45 -0.35
N ILE A 44 -2.83 -15.21 -0.77
CA ILE A 44 -4.02 -15.51 0.05
C ILE A 44 -4.40 -16.98 -0.16
N SER A 45 -4.59 -17.72 0.94
CA SER A 45 -4.93 -19.14 0.89
C SER A 45 -6.30 -19.39 0.24
N SER A 46 -6.51 -20.61 -0.25
CA SER A 46 -7.79 -21.05 -0.83
C SER A 46 -8.94 -20.95 0.17
N GLU A 47 -8.68 -21.21 1.43
CA GLU A 47 -9.67 -21.19 2.52
C GLU A 47 -10.04 -19.75 2.86
N ALA A 48 -9.05 -18.85 2.95
CA ALA A 48 -9.28 -17.43 3.18
C ALA A 48 -10.09 -16.79 2.04
N ARG A 49 -9.83 -17.15 0.79
CA ARG A 49 -10.62 -16.69 -0.38
C ARG A 49 -12.09 -17.16 -0.29
N GLN A 50 -12.32 -18.40 0.12
CA GLN A 50 -13.68 -18.94 0.29
C GLN A 50 -14.42 -18.25 1.45
N ALA A 51 -13.74 -17.99 2.57
CA ALA A 51 -14.33 -17.27 3.70
C ALA A 51 -14.74 -15.84 3.35
N LEU A 52 -13.90 -15.13 2.58
CA LEU A 52 -14.21 -13.79 2.08
C LEU A 52 -15.41 -13.79 1.12
N ALA A 53 -15.50 -14.78 0.23
CA ALA A 53 -16.63 -14.92 -0.68
C ALA A 53 -17.94 -15.21 0.07
N ALA A 54 -17.88 -16.03 1.13
CA ALA A 54 -19.03 -16.32 1.98
C ALA A 54 -19.49 -15.09 2.77
N GLY A 55 -18.57 -14.30 3.33
CA GLY A 55 -18.88 -13.08 4.09
C GLY A 55 -19.48 -11.95 3.24
N ASN A 56 -19.07 -11.83 1.97
CA ASN A 56 -19.56 -10.80 1.05
C ASN A 56 -20.86 -11.18 0.31
N SER A 57 -21.44 -12.34 0.61
CA SER A 57 -22.64 -12.84 -0.07
C SER A 57 -23.95 -12.19 0.39
N ALA A 58 -23.92 -11.32 1.41
CA ALA A 58 -25.11 -10.64 1.90
C ALA A 58 -25.66 -9.70 0.81
N PRO A 59 -26.96 -9.79 0.44
CA PRO A 59 -27.54 -8.92 -0.56
C PRO A 59 -27.51 -7.47 -0.11
N VAL A 60 -27.31 -6.55 -1.06
CA VAL A 60 -27.37 -5.12 -0.82
C VAL A 60 -28.76 -4.77 -0.30
N ARG A 61 -28.83 -4.20 0.91
CA ARG A 61 -30.09 -3.78 1.55
C ARG A 61 -30.55 -2.44 0.99
N ALA A 62 -31.02 -2.44 -0.26
CA ALA A 62 -31.42 -1.24 -0.99
C ALA A 62 -32.47 -0.39 -0.24
N ASP A 63 -33.46 -1.04 0.39
CA ASP A 63 -34.50 -0.34 1.15
C ASP A 63 -33.91 0.46 2.33
N ARG A 64 -32.99 -0.16 3.08
CA ARG A 64 -32.34 0.50 4.22
C ARG A 64 -31.43 1.63 3.77
N ILE A 65 -30.79 1.49 2.60
CA ILE A 65 -29.99 2.57 2.01
C ILE A 65 -30.90 3.75 1.64
N ALA A 66 -32.05 3.49 1.03
CA ALA A 66 -33.01 4.54 0.67
C ALA A 66 -33.54 5.28 1.90
N GLU A 67 -33.89 4.55 2.96
CA GLU A 67 -34.33 5.13 4.23
C GLU A 67 -33.26 6.03 4.86
N ILE A 68 -32.03 5.53 4.98
CA ILE A 68 -30.90 6.29 5.54
C ILE A 68 -30.62 7.54 4.69
N ARG A 69 -30.64 7.44 3.35
CA ARG A 69 -30.48 8.60 2.47
C ARG A 69 -31.55 9.66 2.73
N SER A 70 -32.80 9.25 2.94
CA SER A 70 -33.89 10.16 3.29
C SER A 70 -33.64 10.87 4.62
N GLN A 71 -33.23 10.14 5.66
CA GLN A 71 -32.90 10.71 6.98
C GLN A 71 -31.73 11.70 6.89
N ILE A 72 -30.72 11.41 6.07
CA ILE A 72 -29.58 12.32 5.85
C ILE A 72 -30.05 13.59 5.15
N ALA A 73 -30.86 13.47 4.09
CA ALA A 73 -31.40 14.63 3.38
C ALA A 73 -32.30 15.50 4.29
N ALA A 74 -33.02 14.88 5.22
CA ALA A 74 -33.83 15.56 6.22
C ALA A 74 -33.01 16.15 7.39
N GLY A 75 -31.71 15.85 7.47
CA GLY A 75 -30.85 16.26 8.59
C GLY A 75 -31.15 15.58 9.92
N THR A 76 -31.94 14.50 9.94
CA THR A 76 -32.34 13.78 11.15
C THR A 76 -31.51 12.51 11.39
N TYR A 77 -30.57 12.22 10.50
CA TYR A 77 -29.72 11.04 10.62
C TYR A 77 -28.74 11.15 11.79
N GLU A 78 -28.22 12.34 12.05
CA GLU A 78 -27.21 12.61 13.08
C GLU A 78 -27.88 12.78 14.44
N THR A 79 -27.73 11.77 15.31
CA THR A 79 -28.19 11.83 16.70
C THR A 79 -27.01 11.65 17.65
N PRO A 80 -27.07 12.18 18.88
CA PRO A 80 -25.99 12.04 19.86
C PRO A 80 -25.54 10.59 20.03
N GLU A 81 -26.50 9.65 20.09
CA GLU A 81 -26.25 8.23 20.30
C GLU A 81 -25.52 7.58 19.11
N LYS A 82 -25.86 7.98 17.89
CA LYS A 82 -25.17 7.50 16.68
C LYS A 82 -23.75 8.07 16.59
N LEU A 83 -23.53 9.30 17.05
CA LEU A 83 -22.21 9.93 17.08
C LEU A 83 -21.30 9.29 18.13
N GLU A 84 -21.80 9.04 19.34
CA GLU A 84 -21.07 8.31 20.39
C GLU A 84 -20.66 6.93 19.92
N LEU A 85 -21.59 6.16 19.33
CA LEU A 85 -21.29 4.84 18.78
C LEU A 85 -20.27 4.90 17.63
N ALA A 86 -20.34 5.92 16.77
CA ALA A 86 -19.39 6.10 15.69
C ALA A 86 -17.98 6.37 16.24
N LEU A 87 -17.86 7.20 17.26
CA LEU A 87 -16.60 7.49 17.93
C LEU A 87 -16.03 6.25 18.63
N GLU A 88 -16.86 5.51 19.37
CA GLU A 88 -16.44 4.28 20.05
C GLU A 88 -15.84 3.27 19.06
N ARG A 89 -16.52 3.03 17.94
CA ARG A 89 -16.02 2.11 16.89
C ARG A 89 -14.76 2.63 16.22
N MET A 90 -14.70 3.93 15.93
CA MET A 90 -13.52 4.55 15.33
C MET A 90 -12.30 4.39 16.24
N PHE A 91 -12.44 4.61 17.55
CA PHE A 91 -11.33 4.43 18.50
C PHE A 91 -11.04 2.97 18.82
N GLY A 92 -12.04 2.09 18.77
CA GLY A 92 -11.87 0.64 18.90
C GLY A 92 -11.06 0.03 17.75
N ASP A 93 -11.24 0.53 16.52
CA ASP A 93 -10.51 0.08 15.33
C ASP A 93 -9.05 0.60 15.27
N LEU A 94 -8.70 1.60 16.08
CA LEU A 94 -7.35 2.19 16.14
C LEU A 94 -6.43 1.55 17.19
N GLY A 95 -6.94 0.63 18.00
CA GLY A 95 -6.18 -0.12 19.01
C GLY A 95 -5.78 -1.51 18.53
#